data_AF-A0A8T2YJ54-F1
#
_entry.id   AF-A0A8T2YJ54-F1
#
_cell.length_a   1.000
_cell.length_b   1.000
_cell.length_c   1.000
_cell.angle_alpha   90.00
_cell.angle_beta   90.00
_cell.angle_gamma   90.00
#
_symmetry.space_group_name_H-M   'P 1'
#
loop_
_entity.id
_entity.type
_entity.pdbx_description
1 polymer ?
#
loop_
_entity_poly.entity_id
_entity_poly.type
_entity_poly.pdbx_seq_one_letter_code
_entity_poly.pdbx_strand_id
1 'polypeptide(L)'
;MEPVVSVVGREFHVGSIGGVDLMEGGSECVSVGEDGRVNLVVEKGGFRRVFDGNGLVSYSAVKWASPSEFVTGGCGFGLQWWDLRQPGAAVAQFKGSWDHGTTSGIIHSIDIHPSRKHTCLAGGSSGTVFAWDLRRQQEPIILSSIGSSDTMTQPLSESEVWEVQYDYYTKSLNSNISSSRILPAMICSEDGILAVIEQGEEPTELLAEPCAINSFDIDRQNPSDVICSLEWESIVILSRP
;
A
#
# COMPACT_ATOMS: atom_id res chain seq x y z
N MET A 1 -23.28 -16.08 23.72
CA MET A 1 -22.31 -16.80 22.87
C MET A 1 -21.01 -16.07 23.07
N GLU A 2 -20.08 -16.66 23.81
CA GLU A 2 -18.80 -15.99 24.10
C GLU A 2 -17.97 -15.95 22.81
N PRO A 3 -17.35 -14.80 22.46
CA PRO A 3 -16.42 -14.76 21.34
C PRO A 3 -15.28 -15.75 21.63
N VAL A 4 -14.91 -16.57 20.67
CA VAL A 4 -13.71 -17.41 20.79
C VAL A 4 -12.52 -16.47 20.66
N VAL A 5 -12.00 -15.99 21.80
CA VAL A 5 -11.04 -14.85 21.89
C VAL A 5 -9.64 -15.19 21.37
N SER A 6 -9.31 -16.43 21.03
CA SER A 6 -7.98 -16.75 20.51
C SER A 6 -7.96 -18.03 19.68
N VAL A 7 -7.46 -17.93 18.44
CA VAL A 7 -6.94 -19.07 17.71
C VAL A 7 -5.58 -19.41 18.35
N VAL A 8 -5.60 -20.23 19.41
CA VAL A 8 -4.35 -20.69 20.04
C VAL A 8 -3.70 -21.71 19.12
N GLY A 9 -2.66 -21.29 18.40
CA GLY A 9 -1.83 -22.23 17.66
C GLY A 9 -0.76 -21.55 16.82
N ARG A 10 0.43 -22.16 16.80
CA ARG A 10 1.54 -21.86 15.85
C ARG A 10 1.13 -22.00 14.37
N GLU A 11 -0.15 -22.28 14.10
CA GLU A 11 -0.73 -22.52 12.79
C GLU A 11 -1.25 -21.25 12.09
N PHE A 12 -1.46 -20.14 12.79
CA PHE A 12 -1.87 -18.90 12.13
C PHE A 12 -0.66 -18.16 11.53
N HIS A 13 -0.05 -17.25 12.28
CA HIS A 13 1.26 -16.66 11.97
C HIS A 13 2.34 -17.10 12.97
N VAL A 14 3.59 -17.19 12.50
CA VAL A 14 4.80 -17.40 13.29
C VAL A 14 5.60 -16.10 13.30
N GLY A 15 5.15 -15.12 14.08
CA GLY A 15 5.82 -13.82 14.18
C GLY A 15 4.85 -12.66 14.04
N SER A 16 5.38 -11.51 13.61
CA SER A 16 4.62 -10.28 13.41
C SER A 16 3.66 -10.41 12.23
N ILE A 17 2.44 -9.89 12.41
CA ILE A 17 1.47 -9.70 11.33
C ILE A 17 1.83 -8.37 10.69
N GLY A 18 2.21 -8.41 9.41
CA GLY A 18 2.61 -7.22 8.66
C GLY A 18 1.42 -6.42 8.16
N GLY A 19 0.32 -7.09 7.81
CA GLY A 19 -0.86 -6.40 7.29
C GLY A 19 -2.16 -7.19 7.46
N VAL A 20 -3.25 -6.46 7.53
CA VAL A 20 -4.62 -6.98 7.54
C VAL A 20 -5.51 -6.08 6.68
N ASP A 21 -6.43 -6.68 5.94
CA ASP A 21 -7.45 -5.91 5.21
C ASP A 21 -8.81 -6.60 5.29
N LEU A 22 -9.84 -5.82 5.62
CA LEU A 22 -11.21 -6.27 5.76
C LEU A 22 -11.93 -6.14 4.41
N MET A 23 -12.55 -7.22 3.95
CA MET A 23 -13.33 -7.20 2.72
C MET A 23 -14.55 -6.29 2.88
N GLU A 24 -14.92 -5.59 1.80
CA GLU A 24 -16.13 -4.78 1.78
C GLU A 24 -17.36 -5.62 2.18
N GLY A 25 -18.15 -5.10 3.13
CA GLY A 25 -19.26 -5.84 3.76
C GLY A 25 -18.89 -6.58 5.06
N GLY A 26 -17.61 -6.68 5.40
CA GLY A 26 -17.13 -7.06 6.73
C GLY A 26 -17.10 -8.56 7.06
N SER A 27 -17.43 -9.43 6.11
CA SER A 27 -17.59 -10.87 6.38
C SER A 27 -16.28 -11.66 6.47
N GLU A 28 -15.22 -11.17 5.83
CA GLU A 28 -13.92 -11.83 5.75
C GLU A 28 -12.79 -10.80 5.80
N CYS A 29 -11.64 -11.15 6.37
CA CYS A 29 -10.42 -10.37 6.24
C CYS A 29 -9.25 -11.25 5.79
N VAL A 30 -8.28 -10.63 5.13
CA VAL A 30 -7.01 -11.28 4.78
C VAL A 30 -5.94 -10.75 5.71
N SER A 31 -5.06 -11.62 6.19
CA SER A 31 -3.88 -11.25 6.97
C SER A 31 -2.61 -11.81 6.33
N VAL A 32 -1.53 -11.05 6.46
CA VAL A 32 -0.20 -11.42 5.98
C VAL A 32 0.86 -11.16 7.04
N GLY A 33 1.96 -11.89 7.00
CA GLY A 33 3.01 -11.79 8.01
C GLY A 33 4.41 -11.85 7.43
N GLU A 34 5.37 -11.44 8.26
CA GLU A 34 6.81 -11.58 7.98
C GLU A 34 7.24 -13.05 7.83
N ASP A 35 6.43 -13.97 8.35
CA ASP A 35 6.60 -15.42 8.22
C ASP A 35 6.27 -15.97 6.82
N GLY A 36 5.81 -15.12 5.92
CA GLY A 36 5.45 -15.48 4.54
C GLY A 36 4.12 -16.20 4.44
N ARG A 37 3.27 -16.15 5.48
CA ARG A 37 1.94 -16.73 5.43
C ARG A 37 0.92 -15.72 4.96
N VAL A 38 -0.09 -16.22 4.24
CA VAL A 38 -1.30 -15.49 3.88
C VAL A 38 -2.48 -16.30 4.38
N ASN A 39 -3.30 -15.68 5.23
CA ASN A 39 -4.46 -16.33 5.83
C ASN A 39 -5.74 -15.55 5.51
N LEU A 40 -6.81 -16.27 5.18
CA LEU A 40 -8.16 -15.75 5.09
C LEU A 40 -8.88 -16.05 6.39
N VAL A 41 -9.39 -15.03 7.08
CA VAL A 41 -10.14 -15.13 8.33
C VAL A 41 -11.61 -14.85 8.04
N VAL A 42 -12.50 -15.70 8.56
CA VAL A 42 -13.95 -15.59 8.35
C VAL A 42 -14.66 -15.24 9.66
N GLU A 43 -15.84 -14.63 9.57
CA GLU A 43 -16.65 -14.04 10.67
C GLU A 43 -17.03 -14.95 11.88
N LYS A 44 -16.43 -16.14 12.03
CA LYS A 44 -16.68 -17.07 13.14
C LYS A 44 -15.41 -17.57 13.82
N GLY A 45 -14.30 -16.84 13.68
CA GLY A 45 -13.01 -17.16 14.31
C GLY A 45 -12.26 -18.32 13.65
N GLY A 46 -12.73 -18.78 12.48
CA GLY A 46 -12.00 -19.72 11.64
C GLY A 46 -11.05 -18.99 10.70
N PHE A 47 -9.96 -19.64 10.33
CA PHE A 47 -9.10 -19.18 9.25
C PHE A 47 -8.79 -20.31 8.28
N ARG A 48 -8.48 -19.94 7.04
CA ARG A 48 -7.97 -20.82 6.00
C ARG A 48 -6.66 -20.25 5.50
N ARG A 49 -5.60 -21.05 5.52
CA ARG A 49 -4.34 -20.66 4.91
C ARG A 49 -4.49 -20.64 3.38
N VAL A 50 -4.15 -19.52 2.77
CA VAL A 50 -4.10 -19.33 1.32
C VAL A 50 -2.72 -19.71 0.79
N PHE A 51 -1.67 -19.33 1.51
CA PHE A 51 -0.29 -19.58 1.12
C PHE A 51 0.62 -19.73 2.35
N ASP A 52 1.65 -20.58 2.24
CA ASP A 52 2.76 -20.66 3.19
C ASP A 52 4.08 -20.58 2.41
N GLY A 53 4.78 -19.46 2.56
CA GLY A 53 6.12 -19.27 2.00
C GLY A 53 7.21 -20.04 2.72
N ASN A 54 6.91 -20.72 3.84
CA ASN A 54 7.85 -21.40 4.72
C ASN A 54 9.00 -20.50 5.18
N GLY A 55 8.72 -19.20 5.41
CA GLY A 55 9.72 -18.21 5.80
C GLY A 55 10.70 -17.78 4.69
N LEU A 56 10.47 -18.18 3.43
CA LEU A 56 11.31 -17.76 2.29
C LEU A 56 10.91 -16.39 1.72
N VAL A 57 9.73 -15.90 2.10
CA VAL A 57 9.19 -14.59 1.73
C VAL A 57 8.62 -13.94 2.97
N SER A 58 8.52 -12.62 2.97
CA SER A 58 7.90 -11.83 4.02
C SER A 58 6.92 -10.84 3.40
N TYR A 59 5.81 -10.60 4.09
CA TYR A 59 4.79 -9.65 3.66
C TYR A 59 4.54 -8.60 4.74
N SER A 60 4.43 -7.36 4.30
CA SER A 60 4.26 -6.17 5.14
C SER A 60 2.98 -5.39 4.78
N ALA A 61 2.37 -5.66 3.63
CA ALA A 61 1.13 -4.99 3.23
C ALA A 61 0.18 -5.96 2.52
N VAL A 62 -1.13 -5.75 2.69
CA VAL A 62 -2.17 -6.47 1.95
C VAL A 62 -3.38 -5.57 1.72
N LYS A 63 -4.01 -5.68 0.53
CA LYS A 63 -5.29 -5.03 0.20
C LYS A 63 -6.17 -5.87 -0.70
N TRP A 64 -7.48 -5.89 -0.41
CA TRP A 64 -8.50 -6.46 -1.28
C TRP A 64 -8.70 -5.59 -2.51
N ALA A 65 -8.67 -6.23 -3.68
CA ALA A 65 -9.00 -5.59 -4.96
C ALA A 65 -10.42 -5.95 -5.43
N SER A 66 -10.89 -7.15 -5.09
CA SER A 66 -12.24 -7.64 -5.35
C SER A 66 -12.60 -8.73 -4.32
N PRO A 67 -13.85 -9.22 -4.26
CA PRO A 67 -14.23 -10.29 -3.34
C PRO A 67 -13.48 -11.62 -3.53
N SER A 68 -12.71 -11.76 -4.62
CA SER A 68 -11.90 -12.95 -4.89
C SER A 68 -10.42 -12.65 -5.09
N GLU A 69 -10.00 -11.39 -5.09
CA GLU A 69 -8.63 -11.00 -5.45
C GLU A 69 -8.07 -9.99 -4.48
N PHE A 70 -6.79 -10.14 -4.14
CA PHE A 70 -6.08 -9.24 -3.26
C PHE A 70 -4.61 -9.13 -3.67
N VAL A 71 -3.95 -8.10 -3.17
CA VAL A 71 -2.55 -7.80 -3.46
C VAL A 71 -1.77 -7.86 -2.16
N THR A 72 -0.57 -8.43 -2.19
CA THR A 72 0.37 -8.41 -1.06
C THR A 72 1.67 -7.73 -1.47
N GLY A 73 2.27 -6.98 -0.55
CA GLY A 73 3.57 -6.34 -0.69
C GLY A 73 4.54 -6.82 0.37
N GLY A 74 5.83 -6.79 0.06
CA GLY A 74 6.86 -7.29 0.97
C GLY A 74 8.27 -6.84 0.61
N CYS A 75 9.26 -7.58 1.12
CA CYS A 75 10.67 -7.34 0.85
C CYS A 75 11.02 -7.43 -0.64
N GLY A 76 12.02 -6.65 -1.06
CA GLY A 76 12.51 -6.56 -2.44
C GLY A 76 11.59 -5.77 -3.38
N PHE A 77 10.81 -4.84 -2.83
CA PHE A 77 9.75 -4.12 -3.55
C PHE A 77 8.80 -5.05 -4.33
N GLY A 78 8.60 -6.27 -3.81
CA GLY A 78 7.80 -7.29 -4.48
C GLY A 78 6.32 -7.07 -4.25
N LEU A 79 5.53 -7.10 -5.32
CA LEU A 79 4.07 -7.19 -5.26
C LEU A 79 3.62 -8.54 -5.81
N GLN A 80 2.62 -9.13 -5.18
CA GLN A 80 1.99 -10.36 -5.62
C GLN A 80 0.49 -10.17 -5.67
N TRP A 81 -0.09 -10.52 -6.82
CA TRP A 81 -1.53 -10.50 -7.02
C TRP A 81 -2.09 -11.91 -6.86
N TRP A 82 -3.13 -12.05 -6.06
CA TRP A 82 -3.71 -13.33 -5.71
C TRP A 82 -5.15 -13.41 -6.19
N ASP A 83 -5.55 -14.61 -6.59
CA ASP A 83 -6.92 -14.93 -6.95
C ASP A 83 -7.34 -16.17 -6.19
N LEU A 84 -8.32 -16.05 -5.30
CA LEU A 84 -8.83 -17.16 -4.50
C LEU A 84 -9.42 -18.30 -5.33
N ARG A 85 -9.79 -18.03 -6.59
CA ARG A 85 -10.26 -19.03 -7.55
C ARG A 85 -9.11 -19.87 -8.11
N GLN A 86 -7.86 -19.40 -7.97
CA GLN A 86 -6.64 -20.05 -8.44
C GLN A 86 -5.68 -20.30 -7.27
N PRO A 87 -5.95 -21.32 -6.42
CA PRO A 87 -5.17 -21.55 -5.22
C PRO A 87 -3.75 -22.07 -5.53
N GLY A 88 -2.82 -21.79 -4.61
CA GLY A 88 -1.47 -22.39 -4.60
C GLY A 88 -0.34 -21.43 -4.96
N ALA A 89 -0.62 -20.35 -5.69
CA ALA A 89 0.38 -19.31 -6.00
C ALA A 89 -0.31 -17.98 -6.38
N ALA A 90 0.48 -16.91 -6.37
CA ALA A 90 0.07 -15.63 -6.94
C ALA A 90 -0.14 -15.76 -8.46
N VAL A 91 -1.19 -15.13 -8.99
CA VAL A 91 -1.52 -15.12 -10.44
C VAL A 91 -0.68 -14.13 -11.22
N ALA A 92 -0.12 -13.12 -10.55
CA ALA A 92 0.85 -12.20 -11.10
C ALA A 92 1.86 -11.78 -10.02
N GLN A 93 3.09 -11.50 -10.43
CA GLN A 93 4.14 -11.03 -9.52
C GLN A 93 4.94 -9.93 -10.20
N PHE A 94 5.08 -8.81 -9.49
CA PHE A 94 6.08 -7.80 -9.79
C PHE A 94 7.31 -8.07 -8.93
N LYS A 95 8.46 -8.18 -9.57
CA LYS A 95 9.76 -8.27 -8.91
C LYS A 95 10.43 -6.92 -9.14
N GLY A 96 10.57 -6.10 -8.10
CA GLY A 96 11.22 -4.81 -8.20
C GLY A 96 12.69 -4.97 -8.58
N SER A 97 12.98 -5.01 -9.88
CA SER A 97 14.32 -4.90 -10.45
C SER A 97 14.56 -3.42 -10.70
N TRP A 98 14.82 -2.68 -9.62
CA TRP A 98 15.65 -1.48 -9.77
C TRP A 98 17.09 -1.96 -9.78
N ASP A 99 17.51 -2.43 -10.95
CA ASP A 99 18.93 -2.56 -11.25
C ASP A 99 19.52 -1.18 -11.01
N HIS A 100 20.32 -1.00 -9.94
CA HIS A 100 21.39 0.00 -9.71
C HIS A 100 21.62 0.27 -8.21
N GLY A 101 21.88 -0.76 -7.39
CA GLY A 101 22.42 -0.57 -6.04
C GLY A 101 21.76 -1.44 -4.97
N THR A 102 22.49 -1.63 -3.88
CA THR A 102 22.30 -2.60 -2.78
C THR A 102 21.02 -2.49 -1.95
N THR A 103 20.03 -1.68 -2.32
CA THR A 103 18.87 -1.45 -1.45
C THR A 103 17.71 -2.37 -1.83
N SER A 104 17.67 -3.55 -1.21
CA SER A 104 16.45 -4.36 -1.13
C SER A 104 15.45 -3.64 -0.23
N GLY A 105 14.58 -2.80 -0.80
CA GLY A 105 13.56 -2.08 -0.04
C GLY A 105 12.31 -2.91 0.26
N ILE A 106 11.46 -2.40 1.13
CA ILE A 106 10.23 -3.04 1.60
C ILE A 106 9.04 -2.22 1.10
N ILE A 107 7.95 -2.89 0.71
CA ILE A 107 6.65 -2.23 0.51
C ILE A 107 5.96 -2.09 1.85
N HIS A 108 5.73 -0.87 2.33
CA HIS A 108 5.04 -0.64 3.61
C HIS A 108 3.54 -0.53 3.46
N SER A 109 3.07 0.03 2.34
CA SER A 109 1.66 0.28 2.11
C SER A 109 1.24 0.06 0.66
N ILE A 110 -0.03 -0.34 0.50
CA ILE A 110 -0.69 -0.59 -0.78
C ILE A 110 -2.06 0.07 -0.72
N ASP A 111 -2.49 0.65 -1.84
CA ASP A 111 -3.89 1.01 -2.07
C ASP A 111 -4.37 0.53 -3.46
N ILE A 112 -5.66 0.26 -3.58
CA ILE A 112 -6.26 -0.22 -4.85
C ILE A 112 -6.98 0.91 -5.53
N HIS A 113 -6.73 1.07 -6.83
CA HIS A 113 -7.37 2.11 -7.61
C HIS A 113 -8.90 1.93 -7.58
N PRO A 114 -9.69 2.99 -7.31
CA PRO A 114 -11.12 2.86 -7.01
C PRO A 114 -11.90 2.28 -8.20
N SER A 115 -11.61 2.78 -9.41
CA SER A 115 -12.29 2.41 -10.65
C SER A 115 -11.56 1.33 -11.47
N ARG A 116 -10.25 1.13 -11.24
CA ARG A 116 -9.41 0.20 -12.00
C ARG A 116 -8.89 -0.87 -11.04
N LYS A 117 -9.75 -1.82 -10.68
CA LYS A 117 -9.43 -2.87 -9.68
C LYS A 117 -8.27 -3.80 -10.05
N HIS A 118 -7.62 -3.62 -11.19
CA HIS A 118 -6.42 -4.33 -11.66
C HIS A 118 -5.16 -3.45 -11.57
N THR A 119 -5.27 -2.32 -10.88
CA THR A 119 -4.20 -1.34 -10.68
C THR A 119 -4.10 -1.06 -9.18
N CYS A 120 -2.88 -1.13 -8.64
CA CYS A 120 -2.60 -0.77 -7.26
C CYS A 120 -1.50 0.29 -7.18
N LEU A 121 -1.53 1.08 -6.12
CA LEU A 121 -0.47 1.98 -5.68
C LEU A 121 0.33 1.27 -4.60
N ALA A 122 1.64 1.47 -4.59
CA ALA A 122 2.52 0.94 -3.57
C ALA A 122 3.52 2.02 -3.13
N GLY A 123 3.75 2.09 -1.83
CA GLY A 123 4.77 2.93 -1.21
C GLY A 123 5.68 2.10 -0.32
N GLY A 124 6.93 2.52 -0.20
CA GLY A 124 7.91 1.77 0.56
C GLY A 124 9.20 2.53 0.81
N SER A 125 10.27 1.77 1.01
CA SER A 125 11.58 2.29 1.37
C SER A 125 12.14 3.31 0.38
N SER A 126 12.98 4.20 0.88
CA SER A 126 13.75 5.16 0.07
C SER A 126 12.89 6.06 -0.84
N GLY A 127 11.76 6.54 -0.32
CA GLY A 127 10.87 7.45 -1.04
C GLY A 127 10.12 6.82 -2.21
N THR A 128 10.16 5.50 -2.33
CA THR A 128 9.67 4.78 -3.51
C THR A 128 8.14 4.75 -3.49
N VAL A 129 7.54 5.32 -4.54
CA VAL A 129 6.10 5.31 -4.77
C VAL A 129 5.85 4.99 -6.24
N PHE A 130 5.08 3.95 -6.50
CA PHE A 130 4.75 3.55 -7.86
C PHE A 130 3.38 2.90 -7.94
N ALA A 131 2.79 2.95 -9.13
CA ALA A 131 1.59 2.20 -9.45
C ALA A 131 1.92 1.00 -10.33
N TRP A 132 1.26 -0.13 -10.07
CA TRP A 132 1.41 -1.36 -10.83
C TRP A 132 0.07 -1.77 -11.43
N ASP A 133 0.06 -2.03 -12.74
CA ASP A 133 -1.12 -2.42 -13.51
C ASP A 133 -0.93 -3.84 -14.07
N LEU A 134 -1.87 -4.75 -13.78
CA LEU A 134 -1.80 -6.14 -14.23
C LEU A 134 -1.80 -6.32 -15.76
N ARG A 135 -2.23 -5.32 -16.51
CA ARG A 135 -2.20 -5.32 -17.98
C ARG A 135 -0.83 -4.93 -18.51
N ARG A 136 0.00 -4.27 -17.69
CA ARG A 136 1.35 -3.80 -18.00
C ARG A 136 2.34 -4.22 -16.91
N GLN A 137 2.37 -5.51 -16.58
CA GLN A 137 3.09 -6.02 -15.40
C GLN A 137 4.59 -5.70 -15.37
N GLN A 138 5.21 -5.54 -16.54
CA GLN A 138 6.64 -5.28 -16.70
C GLN A 138 7.00 -3.78 -16.69
N GLU A 139 5.99 -2.89 -16.69
CA GLU A 139 6.17 -1.44 -16.81
C GLU A 139 5.42 -0.73 -15.68
N PRO A 140 5.95 -0.73 -14.44
CA PRO A 140 5.36 0.05 -13.36
C PRO A 140 5.41 1.54 -13.68
N ILE A 141 4.42 2.28 -13.19
CA ILE A 141 4.35 3.73 -13.32
C ILE A 141 4.99 4.34 -12.07
N ILE A 142 6.22 4.83 -12.21
CA ILE A 142 6.96 5.43 -11.11
C ILE A 142 6.43 6.85 -10.86
N LEU A 143 6.11 7.13 -9.59
CA LEU A 143 5.64 8.44 -9.13
C LEU A 143 6.74 9.19 -8.36
N SER A 144 7.50 8.47 -7.54
CA SER A 144 8.67 8.99 -6.81
C SER A 144 9.66 7.83 -6.61
N SER A 145 10.95 8.04 -6.87
CA SER A 145 12.01 7.06 -6.61
C SER A 145 13.39 7.70 -6.68
N ILE A 146 14.32 7.21 -5.87
CA ILE A 146 15.75 7.51 -6.03
C ILE A 146 16.28 6.69 -7.22
N GLY A 147 16.88 7.35 -8.22
CA GLY A 147 17.63 6.67 -9.29
C GLY A 147 17.16 6.86 -10.73
N SER A 148 16.10 7.63 -11.00
CA SER A 148 15.75 7.99 -12.38
C SER A 148 16.45 9.29 -12.80
N SER A 149 17.71 9.20 -13.21
CA SER A 149 18.48 10.36 -13.71
C SER A 149 17.99 10.92 -15.05
N ASP A 150 16.87 10.45 -15.61
CA ASP A 150 16.30 10.91 -16.89
C ASP A 150 14.83 11.39 -16.79
N THR A 151 14.22 11.39 -15.60
CA THR A 151 12.89 11.98 -15.38
C THR A 151 12.96 13.07 -14.31
N MET A 152 12.37 14.22 -14.64
CA MET A 152 12.30 15.48 -13.86
C MET A 152 11.57 15.39 -12.51
N THR A 153 11.59 14.25 -11.84
CA THR A 153 10.90 14.05 -10.55
C THR A 153 11.96 13.75 -9.51
N GLN A 154 12.37 14.77 -8.75
CA GLN A 154 13.18 14.56 -7.56
C GLN A 154 12.31 13.87 -6.49
N PRO A 155 12.85 12.89 -5.74
CA PRO A 155 12.11 12.31 -4.63
C PRO A 155 11.86 13.40 -3.57
N LEU A 156 10.61 13.49 -3.08
CA LEU A 156 10.23 14.39 -1.98
C LEU A 156 11.04 14.14 -0.71
N SER A 157 11.30 12.86 -0.48
CA SER A 157 11.94 12.33 0.71
C SER A 157 12.75 11.12 0.29
N GLU A 158 13.96 11.00 0.82
CA GLU A 158 14.78 9.79 0.71
C GLU A 158 14.48 8.79 1.84
N SER A 159 13.47 9.09 2.68
CA SER A 159 13.08 8.30 3.85
C SER A 159 12.04 7.23 3.54
N GLU A 160 11.57 6.47 4.54
CA GLU A 160 10.55 5.45 4.35
C GLU A 160 9.18 6.10 4.11
N VAL A 161 8.46 5.63 3.09
CA VAL A 161 7.05 5.99 2.87
C VAL A 161 6.19 5.01 3.66
N TRP A 162 5.55 5.47 4.73
CA TRP A 162 4.78 4.61 5.63
C TRP A 162 3.40 4.26 5.10
N GLU A 163 2.70 5.24 4.55
CA GLU A 163 1.37 5.03 4.00
C GLU A 163 1.21 5.71 2.64
N VAL A 164 0.42 5.08 1.78
CA VAL A 164 -0.02 5.63 0.49
C VAL A 164 -1.52 5.42 0.32
N GLN A 165 -2.20 6.42 -0.21
CA GLN A 165 -3.60 6.32 -0.62
C GLN A 165 -3.80 7.08 -1.92
N TYR A 166 -4.65 6.58 -2.81
CA TYR A 166 -5.09 7.37 -3.95
C TYR A 166 -5.86 8.60 -3.45
N ASP A 167 -5.45 9.77 -3.92
CA ASP A 167 -6.08 11.02 -3.54
C ASP A 167 -7.24 11.34 -4.48
N TYR A 168 -8.45 11.30 -3.92
CA TYR A 168 -9.69 11.61 -4.62
C TYR A 168 -10.10 13.07 -4.48
N TYR A 169 -9.32 13.87 -3.74
CA TYR A 169 -9.53 15.31 -3.65
C TYR A 169 -9.25 15.95 -4.99
N THR A 170 -10.32 16.03 -5.77
CA THR A 170 -10.30 16.67 -7.07
C THR A 170 -10.44 18.15 -6.81
N LYS A 171 -9.31 18.87 -6.70
CA LYS A 171 -9.35 20.28 -7.05
C LYS A 171 -9.88 20.30 -8.49
N SER A 172 -10.96 21.04 -8.74
CA SER A 172 -11.56 21.20 -10.08
C SER A 172 -10.58 21.92 -11.03
N LEU A 173 -9.45 21.28 -11.34
CA LEU A 173 -8.42 21.76 -12.23
C LEU A 173 -8.22 20.69 -13.30
N ASN A 174 -8.82 20.99 -14.44
CA ASN A 174 -8.68 20.33 -15.72
C ASN A 174 -9.28 18.93 -15.79
N SER A 175 -10.52 18.91 -16.29
CA SER A 175 -11.29 17.80 -16.84
C SER A 175 -10.61 17.05 -18.01
N ASN A 176 -9.28 17.01 -18.05
CA ASN A 176 -8.45 16.32 -19.02
C ASN A 176 -7.44 15.41 -18.31
N ILE A 177 -7.85 14.75 -17.21
CA ILE A 177 -7.16 13.51 -16.80
C ILE A 177 -7.37 12.54 -17.96
N SER A 178 -6.37 12.45 -18.84
CA SER A 178 -6.31 11.39 -19.85
C SER A 178 -6.55 10.06 -19.14
N SER A 179 -7.36 9.17 -19.71
CA SER A 179 -7.60 7.84 -19.15
C SER A 179 -6.31 7.02 -18.95
N SER A 180 -5.19 7.49 -19.49
CA SER A 180 -3.85 6.92 -19.33
C SER A 180 -3.12 7.35 -18.05
N ARG A 181 -3.47 8.48 -17.41
CA ARG A 181 -2.78 8.95 -16.20
C ARG A 181 -3.26 8.18 -14.96
N ILE A 182 -2.35 7.94 -14.04
CA ILE A 182 -2.71 7.41 -12.72
C ILE A 182 -3.32 8.53 -11.88
N LEU A 183 -4.23 8.20 -10.96
CA LEU A 183 -4.75 9.18 -10.00
C LEU A 183 -3.60 9.69 -9.11
N PRO A 184 -3.67 10.94 -8.61
CA PRO A 184 -2.72 11.45 -7.63
C PRO A 184 -2.63 10.51 -6.42
N ALA A 185 -1.46 10.46 -5.79
CA ALA A 185 -1.20 9.67 -4.60
C ALA A 185 -0.89 10.60 -3.42
N MET A 186 -1.60 10.46 -2.32
CA MET A 186 -1.19 11.05 -1.05
C MET A 186 -0.25 10.08 -0.34
N ILE A 187 0.79 10.62 0.29
CA ILE A 187 1.78 9.84 1.04
C ILE A 187 2.10 10.49 2.38
N CYS A 188 2.53 9.67 3.34
CA CYS A 188 3.22 10.12 4.54
C CYS A 188 4.56 9.40 4.73
N SER A 189 5.53 10.06 5.37
CA SER A 189 6.90 9.56 5.48
C SER A 189 7.50 9.64 6.88
N GLU A 190 8.59 8.91 7.05
CA GLU A 190 9.41 8.86 8.27
C GLU A 190 10.02 10.23 8.64
N ASP A 191 10.36 11.07 7.66
CA ASP A 191 10.89 12.41 7.90
C ASP A 191 9.80 13.48 8.12
N GLY A 192 8.55 13.06 8.32
CA GLY A 192 7.48 13.93 8.77
C GLY A 192 6.74 14.68 7.67
N ILE A 193 6.83 14.21 6.42
CA ILE A 193 6.17 14.85 5.28
C ILE A 193 4.82 14.20 5.00
N LEU A 194 3.79 15.01 4.80
CA LEU A 194 2.52 14.63 4.16
C LEU A 194 2.44 15.37 2.84
N ALA A 195 2.27 14.66 1.73
CA ALA A 195 2.29 15.28 0.41
C ALA A 195 1.39 14.57 -0.60
N VAL A 196 1.07 15.27 -1.69
CA VAL A 196 0.40 14.72 -2.88
C VAL A 196 1.41 14.64 -4.03
N ILE A 197 1.53 13.46 -4.64
CA ILE A 197 2.37 13.20 -5.80
C ILE A 197 1.49 12.97 -7.01
N GLU A 198 1.79 13.68 -8.10
CA GLU A 198 1.16 13.49 -9.40
C GLU A 198 2.19 13.04 -10.43
N GLN A 199 1.76 12.22 -11.39
CA GLN A 199 2.65 11.67 -12.40
C GLN A 199 3.24 12.78 -13.28
N GLY A 200 4.55 13.00 -13.15
CA GLY A 200 5.31 13.95 -13.97
C GLY A 200 5.18 15.41 -13.52
N GLU A 201 4.64 15.65 -12.33
CA GLU A 201 4.56 16.98 -11.71
C GLU A 201 5.44 17.01 -10.46
N GLU A 202 5.84 18.21 -10.03
CA GLU A 202 6.50 18.40 -8.74
C GLU A 202 5.52 18.09 -7.60
N PRO A 203 5.93 17.31 -6.60
CA PRO A 203 5.01 16.94 -5.54
C PRO A 203 4.61 18.13 -4.65
N THR A 204 3.38 18.11 -4.15
CA THR A 204 2.81 19.18 -3.33
C THR A 204 2.83 18.79 -1.86
N GLU A 205 3.72 19.43 -1.09
CA GLU A 205 3.75 19.30 0.38
C GLU A 205 2.50 19.93 1.02
N LEU A 206 1.83 19.18 1.89
CA LEU A 206 0.65 19.61 2.63
C LEU A 206 0.98 19.94 4.09
N LEU A 207 1.88 19.15 4.70
CA LEU A 207 2.31 19.28 6.08
C LEU A 207 3.75 18.78 6.21
N ALA A 208 4.54 19.46 7.03
CA ALA A 208 5.87 19.03 7.45
C ALA A 208 5.97 19.12 8.98
N GLU A 209 6.20 17.99 9.62
CA GLU A 209 6.37 17.85 11.06
C GLU A 209 7.82 17.47 11.40
N PRO A 210 8.33 17.83 12.58
CA PRO A 210 9.68 17.47 13.01
C PRO A 210 9.85 16.00 13.43
N CYS A 211 8.84 15.15 13.20
CA CYS A 211 8.79 13.74 13.56
C CYS A 211 7.99 12.95 12.51
N ALA A 212 8.11 11.62 12.52
CA ALA A 212 7.45 10.79 11.52
C ALA A 212 5.93 10.97 11.52
N ILE A 213 5.34 10.98 10.32
CA ILE A 213 3.90 10.80 10.12
C ILE A 213 3.69 9.33 9.80
N ASN A 214 3.13 8.59 10.77
CA ASN A 214 3.05 7.12 10.72
C ASN A 214 1.88 6.59 9.88
N SER A 215 0.78 7.34 9.82
CA SER A 215 -0.42 6.96 9.08
C SER A 215 -1.30 8.18 8.82
N PHE A 216 -2.18 8.09 7.82
CA PHE A 216 -3.20 9.09 7.56
C PHE A 216 -4.47 8.46 6.99
N ASP A 217 -5.58 9.18 7.06
CA ASP A 217 -6.83 8.81 6.38
C ASP A 217 -7.47 10.03 5.74
N ILE A 218 -7.96 9.86 4.52
CA ILE A 218 -8.69 10.89 3.77
C ILE A 218 -10.18 10.70 4.03
N ASP A 219 -10.88 11.75 4.48
CA ASP A 219 -12.32 11.64 4.69
C ASP A 219 -13.04 11.34 3.36
N ARG A 220 -13.75 10.20 3.33
CA ARG A 220 -14.47 9.73 2.14
C ARG A 220 -15.66 10.62 1.76
N GLN A 221 -16.27 11.31 2.73
CA GLN A 221 -17.39 12.22 2.51
C GLN A 221 -16.91 13.63 2.19
N ASN A 222 -15.80 14.05 2.81
CA ASN A 222 -15.18 15.34 2.54
C ASN A 222 -13.67 15.22 2.28
N PRO A 223 -13.24 14.85 1.06
CA PRO A 223 -11.82 14.59 0.79
C PRO A 223 -10.88 15.77 1.03
N SER A 224 -11.37 17.00 1.26
CA SER A 224 -10.50 18.09 1.72
C SER A 224 -9.87 17.79 3.07
N ASP A 225 -10.57 17.05 3.93
CA ASP A 225 -10.16 16.81 5.30
C ASP A 225 -9.31 15.55 5.39
N VAL A 226 -8.17 15.67 6.06
CA VAL A 226 -7.21 14.60 6.26
C VAL A 226 -6.84 14.57 7.73
N ILE A 227 -6.86 13.36 8.31
CA ILE A 227 -6.36 13.09 9.66
C ILE A 227 -5.05 12.33 9.54
N CYS A 228 -4.03 12.68 10.33
CA CYS A 228 -2.79 11.93 10.37
C CYS A 228 -2.31 11.70 11.81
N SER A 229 -1.64 10.57 12.02
CA SER A 229 -1.02 10.19 13.29
C SER A 229 0.48 10.46 13.25
N LEU A 230 0.99 11.12 14.28
CA LEU A 230 2.42 11.43 14.43
C LEU A 230 3.11 10.44 15.37
N GLU A 231 4.43 10.35 15.28
CA GLU A 231 5.26 9.55 16.19
C GLU A 231 5.10 9.95 17.66
N TRP A 232 4.88 11.24 17.93
CA TRP A 232 4.76 11.78 19.29
C TRP A 232 3.40 11.55 19.96
N GLU A 233 2.71 10.46 19.61
CA GLU A 233 1.40 10.10 20.16
C GLU A 233 0.33 11.20 19.98
N SER A 234 0.46 12.00 18.92
CA SER A 234 -0.43 13.11 18.58
C SER A 234 -1.11 12.91 17.23
N ILE A 235 -2.22 13.62 17.03
CA ILE A 235 -3.00 13.61 15.80
C ILE A 235 -3.10 15.03 15.26
N VAL A 236 -2.95 15.17 13.95
CA VAL A 236 -3.22 16.43 13.23
C VAL A 236 -4.43 16.22 12.32
N ILE A 237 -5.29 17.23 12.26
CA ILE A 237 -6.39 17.30 11.29
C ILE A 237 -6.14 18.54 10.45
N LEU A 238 -6.05 18.36 9.14
CA LEU A 238 -5.91 19.46 8.19
C LEU A 238 -7.07 19.46 7.20
N SER A 239 -7.48 20.65 6.78
CA SER A 239 -8.41 20.85 5.67
C SER A 239 -7.64 21.49 4.52
N ARG A 240 -7.58 20.79 3.40
CA ARG A 240 -6.93 21.27 2.19
C ARG A 240 -7.76 22.38 1.54
N PRO A 241 -7.12 23.45 1.03
CA PRO A 241 -7.81 24.59 0.43
C PRO A 241 -8.43 24.28 -0.94
#